data_AF-A0A3C0MW84-F1
#
_entry.id   AF-A0A3C0MW84-F1
#
_cell.length_a   1.000
_cell.length_b   1.000
_cell.length_c   1.000
_cell.angle_alpha   90.00
_cell.angle_beta   90.00
_cell.angle_gamma   90.00
#
_symmetry.space_group_name_H-M   'P 1'
#
loop_
_entity.id
_entity.type
_entity.pdbx_description
1 polymer ?
#
loop_
_entity_poly.entity_id
_entity_poly.type
_entity_poly.pdbx_seq_one_letter_code
_entity_poly.pdbx_strand_id
1 'polypeptide(L)'
;MARIRIDLQGIYKSQDKIDAELTRVIGEAVKKRVSVVEIVHGKEKGELKKHVLRFLAQPKIKGLYHRVEKDDKNLGRIFVHFRLHSERKKIGLFGHPGLLFPGK
;
A
#
# COMPACT_ATOMS: atom_id res chain seq x y z
N MET A 1 1.68 15.50 6.18
CA MET A 1 1.60 14.02 6.28
C MET A 1 2.78 13.42 5.52
N ALA A 2 3.44 12.42 6.11
CA ALA A 2 4.52 11.71 5.43
C ALA A 2 3.93 10.80 4.34
N ARG A 3 4.55 10.78 3.15
CA ARG A 3 4.23 9.88 2.05
C ARG A 3 5.50 9.27 1.49
N ILE A 4 5.42 8.01 1.07
CA ILE A 4 6.47 7.39 0.25
C ILE A 4 5.93 7.26 -1.17
N ARG A 5 6.70 7.72 -2.16
CA ARG A 5 6.35 7.59 -3.57
C ARG A 5 7.30 6.60 -4.23
N ILE A 6 6.75 5.67 -5.00
CA ILE A 6 7.52 4.76 -5.86
C ILE A 6 7.06 4.89 -7.31
N ASP A 7 8.01 4.69 -8.22
CA ASP A 7 7.78 4.73 -9.65
C ASP A 7 8.10 3.38 -10.27
N LEU A 8 7.07 2.66 -10.70
CA LEU A 8 7.19 1.34 -11.29
C LEU A 8 7.41 1.40 -12.80
N GLN A 9 7.37 2.60 -13.41
CA GLN A 9 7.40 2.73 -14.86
C GLN A 9 8.77 2.33 -15.43
N GLY A 10 9.85 2.44 -14.64
CA GLY A 10 11.21 2.05 -15.03
C GLY A 10 11.52 0.57 -14.85
N ILE A 11 10.85 -0.12 -13.91
CA ILE A 11 11.15 -1.53 -13.55
C ILE A 11 10.12 -2.53 -14.06
N TYR A 12 9.13 -2.08 -14.84
CA TYR A 12 8.01 -2.88 -15.36
C TYR A 12 8.39 -4.11 -16.21
N LYS A 13 9.66 -4.20 -16.66
CA LYS A 13 10.15 -5.31 -17.50
C LYS A 13 10.25 -6.64 -16.74
N SER A 14 10.18 -6.63 -15.40
CA SER A 14 10.24 -7.84 -14.59
C SER A 14 9.21 -7.79 -13.46
N GLN A 15 8.26 -8.74 -13.46
CA GLN A 15 7.22 -8.83 -12.43
C GLN A 15 7.80 -9.07 -11.03
N ASP A 16 8.85 -9.89 -10.92
CA ASP A 16 9.53 -10.14 -9.64
C ASP A 16 10.12 -8.88 -9.01
N LYS A 17 10.67 -7.98 -9.85
CA LYS A 17 11.21 -6.69 -9.40
C LYS A 17 10.10 -5.76 -8.91
N ILE A 18 8.94 -5.78 -9.58
CA ILE A 18 7.76 -5.03 -9.14
C ILE A 18 7.31 -5.54 -7.76
N ASP A 19 7.19 -6.85 -7.59
CA ASP A 19 6.72 -7.45 -6.33
C ASP A 19 7.70 -7.23 -5.18
N ALA A 20 9.00 -7.33 -5.45
CA ALA A 20 10.05 -7.03 -4.47
C ALA A 20 9.98 -5.57 -4.02
N GLU A 21 9.85 -4.64 -4.96
CA GLU A 21 9.79 -3.21 -4.65
C GLU A 21 8.48 -2.82 -3.92
N LEU A 22 7.35 -3.40 -4.33
CA LEU A 22 6.07 -3.25 -3.63
C LEU A 22 6.14 -3.79 -2.20
N THR A 23 6.76 -4.97 -2.01
CA THR A 23 6.96 -5.55 -0.67
C THR A 23 7.83 -4.64 0.19
N ARG A 24 8.94 -4.15 -0.38
CA ARG A 24 9.89 -3.24 0.29
C ARG A 24 9.22 -1.96 0.74
N VAL A 25 8.49 -1.27 -0.15
CA VAL A 25 7.86 0.02 0.17
C VAL A 25 6.74 -0.11 1.19
N ILE A 26 5.94 -1.18 1.11
CA ILE A 26 4.85 -1.42 2.06
C ILE A 26 5.42 -1.74 3.44
N GLY A 27 6.44 -2.61 3.51
CA GLY A 27 7.13 -2.91 4.76
C GLY A 27 7.79 -1.68 5.37
N GLU A 28 8.42 -0.84 4.53
CA GLU A 28 9.00 0.43 4.96
C GLU A 28 7.94 1.40 5.49
N ALA A 29 6.78 1.51 4.82
CA ALA A 29 5.68 2.36 5.26
C ALA A 29 5.14 1.93 6.63
N VAL A 30 5.01 0.62 6.86
CA VAL A 30 4.60 0.08 8.17
C VAL A 30 5.68 0.38 9.22
N LYS A 31 6.95 0.10 8.92
CA LYS A 31 8.07 0.31 9.86
C LYS A 31 8.25 1.79 10.23
N LYS A 32 8.17 2.69 9.25
CA LYS A 32 8.33 4.14 9.41
C LYS A 32 7.02 4.85 9.80
N ARG A 33 5.93 4.11 9.97
CA ARG A 33 4.59 4.67 10.26
C ARG A 33 4.20 5.78 9.28
N VAL A 34 4.35 5.50 7.99
CA VAL A 34 3.95 6.40 6.90
C VAL A 34 2.46 6.20 6.61
N SER A 35 1.71 7.29 6.53
CA SER A 35 0.25 7.25 6.33
C SER A 35 -0.16 6.82 4.93
N VAL A 36 0.64 7.16 3.91
CA VAL A 36 0.27 6.95 2.50
C VAL A 36 1.48 6.49 1.69
N VAL A 37 1.28 5.47 0.87
CA VAL A 37 2.20 5.10 -0.21
C VAL A 37 1.55 5.46 -1.56
N GLU A 38 2.27 6.25 -2.35
CA GLU A 38 1.89 6.63 -3.71
C GLU A 38 2.63 5.74 -4.71
N ILE A 39 1.88 4.95 -5.48
CA ILE A 39 2.40 4.03 -6.49
C ILE A 39 2.12 4.62 -7.86
N VAL A 40 3.17 5.01 -8.58
CA VAL A 40 3.08 5.48 -9.96
C VAL A 40 3.35 4.32 -10.90
N HIS A 41 2.32 3.88 -11.64
CA HIS A 41 2.41 2.81 -12.62
C HIS A 41 2.29 3.31 -14.08
N GLY A 42 1.91 4.57 -14.28
CA GLY A 42 1.76 5.19 -15.61
C GLY A 42 0.42 4.89 -16.30
N LYS A 43 -0.03 5.82 -17.16
CA LYS A 43 -1.38 5.84 -17.77
C LYS A 43 -1.64 4.66 -18.72
N GLU A 44 -0.64 4.28 -19.50
CA GLU A 44 -0.81 3.29 -20.59
C GLU A 44 -0.52 1.85 -20.18
N LYS A 45 -0.14 1.61 -18.91
CA LYS A 45 0.27 0.28 -18.43
C LYS A 45 -0.87 -0.43 -17.70
N GLY A 46 -1.94 -0.77 -18.44
CA GLY A 46 -3.11 -1.47 -17.91
C GLY A 46 -2.77 -2.81 -17.21
N GLU A 47 -1.82 -3.57 -17.77
CA GLU A 47 -1.33 -4.81 -17.16
C GLU A 47 -0.57 -4.56 -15.86
N LEU A 48 0.22 -3.49 -15.79
CA LEU A 48 0.91 -3.11 -14.55
C LEU A 48 -0.08 -2.71 -13.45
N LYS A 49 -1.14 -1.99 -13.81
CA LYS A 49 -2.24 -1.67 -12.89
C LYS A 49 -2.90 -2.94 -12.33
N LYS A 50 -3.24 -3.90 -13.19
CA LYS A 50 -3.83 -5.19 -12.77
C LYS A 50 -2.87 -5.93 -11.83
N HIS A 51 -1.59 -5.98 -12.18
CA HIS A 51 -0.55 -6.63 -11.37
C HIS A 51 -0.43 -6.01 -9.98
N VAL A 52 -0.33 -4.68 -9.89
CA VAL A 52 -0.28 -3.95 -8.61
C VAL A 52 -1.53 -4.22 -7.77
N LEU A 53 -2.72 -4.14 -8.37
CA LEU A 53 -3.97 -4.40 -7.64
C LEU A 53 -4.06 -5.85 -7.14
N ARG A 54 -3.63 -6.83 -7.95
CA ARG A 54 -3.56 -8.24 -7.56
C ARG A 54 -2.56 -8.46 -6.43
N PHE A 55 -1.40 -7.81 -6.47
CA PHE A 55 -0.41 -7.84 -5.40
C PHE A 55 -0.99 -7.31 -4.08
N LEU A 56 -1.63 -6.13 -4.13
CA LEU A 56 -2.23 -5.50 -2.96
C LEU A 56 -3.37 -6.35 -2.36
N ALA A 57 -4.10 -7.09 -3.20
CA ALA A 57 -5.18 -7.98 -2.77
C ALA A 57 -4.70 -9.26 -2.06
N GLN A 58 -3.40 -9.59 -2.08
CA GLN A 58 -2.86 -10.76 -1.38
C GLN A 58 -3.14 -10.64 0.13
N PRO A 59 -3.67 -11.68 0.82
CA PRO A 59 -4.08 -11.58 2.23
C PRO A 59 -2.98 -11.03 3.16
N LYS A 60 -1.74 -11.47 2.97
CA LYS A 60 -0.55 -11.02 3.73
C LYS A 60 -0.25 -9.52 3.56
N ILE A 61 -0.60 -8.94 2.41
CA ILE A 61 -0.39 -7.52 2.10
C ILE A 61 -1.62 -6.71 2.50
N LYS A 62 -2.82 -7.21 2.19
CA LYS A 62 -4.10 -6.56 2.50
C LYS A 62 -4.28 -6.28 3.99
N GLY A 63 -3.77 -7.14 4.87
CA GLY A 63 -3.79 -6.93 6.32
C GLY A 63 -2.90 -5.78 6.82
N LEU A 64 -1.98 -5.26 6.00
CA LEU A 64 -1.03 -4.20 6.40
C LEU A 64 -1.57 -2.79 6.22
N TYR A 65 -2.62 -2.61 5.42
CA TYR A 65 -3.17 -1.31 5.07
C TYR A 65 -4.70 -1.28 5.19
N HIS A 66 -5.28 -0.08 5.23
CA HIS A 66 -6.72 0.09 5.42
C HIS A 66 -7.48 0.13 4.10
N ARG A 67 -7.11 1.04 3.21
CA ARG A 67 -7.79 1.24 1.92
C ARG A 67 -6.82 1.50 0.78
N VAL A 68 -7.27 1.20 -0.44
CA VAL A 68 -6.61 1.60 -1.68
C VAL A 68 -7.51 2.61 -2.36
N GLU A 69 -6.93 3.73 -2.77
CA GLU A 69 -7.59 4.76 -3.56
C GLU A 69 -6.97 4.78 -4.96
N LYS A 70 -7.83 4.83 -5.97
CA LYS A 70 -7.42 4.94 -7.37
C LYS A 70 -7.66 6.39 -7.78
N ASP A 71 -6.69 7.00 -8.45
CA ASP A 71 -6.87 8.37 -8.92
C ASP A 71 -7.70 8.37 -10.21
N ASP A 72 -8.93 8.87 -10.14
CA ASP A 72 -9.84 9.00 -11.28
C ASP A 72 -9.38 10.07 -12.29
N LYS A 73 -8.57 11.05 -11.87
CA LYS A 73 -8.01 12.10 -12.74
C LYS A 73 -6.68 11.68 -13.36
N ASN A 74 -5.87 10.91 -12.63
CA ASN A 74 -4.60 10.35 -13.08
C ASN A 74 -4.60 8.83 -12.99
N LEU A 75 -5.15 8.17 -14.01
CA LEU A 75 -5.24 6.70 -14.10
C LEU A 75 -3.90 5.95 -13.98
N GLY A 76 -2.77 6.65 -13.92
CA GLY A 76 -1.43 6.09 -13.68
C GLY A 76 -0.99 6.05 -12.21
N ARG A 77 -1.87 6.32 -11.25
CA ARG A 77 -1.56 6.38 -9.81
C ARG A 77 -2.51 5.56 -8.96
N ILE A 78 -1.94 4.92 -7.95
CA ILE A 78 -2.66 4.21 -6.90
C ILE A 78 -2.11 4.68 -5.54
N PHE A 79 -3.00 4.99 -4.61
CA PHE A 79 -2.65 5.35 -3.25
C PHE A 79 -3.04 4.25 -2.28
N VAL A 80 -2.11 3.86 -1.41
CA VAL A 80 -2.34 2.87 -0.35
C VAL A 80 -2.30 3.60 0.99
N HIS A 81 -3.42 3.57 1.72
CA HIS A 81 -3.56 4.27 2.98
C HIS A 81 -3.38 3.30 4.16
N PHE A 82 -2.51 3.66 5.07
CA PHE A 82 -2.17 2.89 6.27
C PHE A 82 -2.85 3.50 7.49
N ARG A 83 -3.36 2.65 8.39
CA ARG A 83 -3.91 3.11 9.67
C ARG A 83 -2.79 3.22 10.69
N LEU A 84 -2.31 4.42 10.94
CA LEU A 84 -1.30 4.65 11.98
C LEU A 84 -1.98 4.60 13.36
N HIS A 85 -1.53 3.68 14.22
CA HIS A 85 -2.14 3.45 15.53
C HIS A 85 -2.02 4.67 16.47
N SER A 86 -1.16 5.64 16.16
CA SER A 86 -0.92 6.83 16.99
C SER A 86 -2.16 7.74 17.14
N GLU A 87 -3.19 7.60 16.30
CA GLU A 87 -4.43 8.39 16.37
C GLU A 87 -5.58 7.69 17.12
N ARG A 88 -5.39 6.45 17.61
CA ARG A 88 -6.44 5.75 18.37
C ARG A 88 -6.76 6.36 19.74
N LYS A 89 -5.93 7.27 20.27
CA LYS A 89 -6.21 7.92 21.57
C LYS A 89 -7.20 9.09 21.51
N LYS A 90 -7.60 9.58 20.33
CA LYS A 90 -8.56 10.69 20.21
C LYS A 90 -9.97 10.31 19.79
N ILE A 91 -10.18 9.09 19.32
CA ILE A 91 -11.49 8.64 18.84
C ILE A 91 -11.88 7.43 19.66
N GLY A 92 -12.38 7.70 20.87
CA GLY A 92 -13.23 6.72 21.53
C GLY A 92 -14.46 6.53 20.65
N LEU A 93 -14.55 5.38 19.98
CA LEU A 93 -15.76 4.59 19.75
C LEU A 93 -15.50 3.48 18.69
N PHE A 94 -15.88 2.26 19.06
CA PHE A 94 -16.23 1.10 18.23
C PHE A 94 -15.19 0.39 17.35
N GLY A 95 -14.88 -0.86 17.75
CA GLY A 95 -15.10 -2.04 16.90
C GLY A 95 -14.02 -2.42 15.87
N HIS A 96 -13.09 -3.30 16.26
CA HIS A 96 -12.92 -4.63 15.65
C HIS A 96 -11.79 -5.40 16.37
N PRO A 97 -12.08 -6.60 16.92
CA PRO A 97 -11.07 -7.50 17.46
C PRO A 97 -10.46 -8.32 16.32
N GLY A 98 -9.15 -8.56 16.35
CA GLY A 98 -8.51 -9.48 15.40
C GLY A 98 -7.22 -8.94 14.81
N LEU A 99 -6.19 -8.85 15.63
CA LEU A 99 -4.79 -9.05 15.25
C LEU A 99 -4.04 -9.36 16.54
N LEU A 100 -4.27 -10.59 17.02
CA LEU A 100 -3.38 -11.25 17.96
C LEU A 100 -2.06 -11.43 17.20
N PHE A 101 -1.03 -10.71 17.60
CA PHE A 101 0.34 -11.11 17.30
C PHE A 101 0.68 -12.24 18.26
N PRO A 102 1.01 -13.47 17.81
CA PRO A 102 1.53 -14.48 18.70
C PRO A 102 2.89 -14.02 19.22
N GLY A 103 3.00 -13.96 20.55
CA GLY A 103 4.20 -13.54 21.24
C GLY A 103 5.37 -14.49 21.05
N LYS A 104 6.56 -13.91 21.19
CA LYS A 104 7.69 -14.51 21.88
C LYS A 104 8.28 -13.46 22.81
#